data_AF-A0A836MJT9-F1
#
_entry.id   AF-A0A836MJT9-F1
#
_cell.length_a   1.000
_cell.length_b   1.000
_cell.length_c   1.000
_cell.angle_alpha   90.00
_cell.angle_beta   90.00
_cell.angle_gamma   90.00
#
_symmetry.space_group_name_H-M   'P 1'
#
loop_
_entity.id
_entity.type
_entity.pdbx_description
1 polymer ?
#
loop_
_entity_poly.entity_id
_entity_poly.type
_entity_poly.pdbx_seq_one_letter_code
_entity_poly.pdbx_strand_id
1 'polypeptide(L)'
;MMFFVFILTLLGMYLLFISAEKYRSSKSTDHFKSLAQKYYPLLRILAFLLFALSGFILIKKYGFSIGFVSWWIFATPLTFLLILWLNPLRALKSSSKS
;
A
#
# COMPACT_ATOMS: atom_id res chain seq x y z
N MET A 1 7.67 19.22 -3.88
CA MET A 1 8.52 18.02 -4.05
C MET A 1 8.20 16.93 -3.02
N MET A 2 8.32 17.19 -1.70
CA MET A 2 7.99 16.18 -0.67
C MET A 2 6.52 15.72 -0.74
N PHE A 3 5.57 16.65 -0.93
CA PHE A 3 4.16 16.31 -1.09
C PHE A 3 3.88 15.41 -2.30
N PHE A 4 4.58 15.64 -3.41
CA PHE A 4 4.47 14.81 -4.61
C PHE A 4 4.99 13.40 -4.37
N VAL A 5 6.17 13.27 -3.75
CA VAL A 5 6.74 11.98 -3.36
C VAL A 5 5.80 11.24 -2.41
N PHE A 6 5.22 11.95 -1.44
CA PHE A 6 4.25 11.37 -0.51
C PHE A 6 3.01 10.82 -1.23
N ILE A 7 2.43 11.58 -2.17
CA ILE A 7 1.32 11.10 -3.00
C ILE A 7 1.75 9.86 -3.80
N LEU A 8 2.94 9.88 -4.39
CA LEU A 8 3.46 8.77 -5.20
C LEU A 8 3.64 7.49 -4.37
N THR A 9 4.20 7.61 -3.17
CA THR A 9 4.34 6.52 -2.21
C THR A 9 2.96 6.03 -1.75
N LEU A 10 2.03 6.93 -1.47
CA LEU A 10 0.67 6.59 -1.06
C LEU A 10 -0.07 5.82 -2.15
N LEU A 11 0.03 6.27 -3.39
CA LEU A 11 -0.59 5.64 -4.56
C LEU A 11 0.05 4.26 -4.86
N GLY A 12 1.38 4.16 -4.80
CA GLY A 12 2.09 2.88 -4.95
C GLY A 12 1.70 1.86 -3.87
N MET A 13 1.68 2.27 -2.60
CA MET A 13 1.27 1.40 -1.51
C MET A 13 -0.21 1.02 -1.58
N TYR A 14 -1.08 1.95 -1.99
CA TYR A 14 -2.51 1.68 -2.17
C TYR A 14 -2.80 0.71 -3.34
N LEU A 15 -2.05 0.80 -4.44
CA LEU A 15 -2.16 -0.17 -5.53
C LEU A 15 -1.66 -1.55 -5.08
N LEU A 16 -0.56 -1.61 -4.31
CA LEU A 16 -0.12 -2.87 -3.68
C LEU A 16 -1.19 -3.42 -2.73
N PHE A 17 -1.91 -2.55 -2.02
CA PHE A 17 -3.01 -2.93 -1.14
C PHE A 17 -4.21 -3.52 -1.87
N ILE A 18 -4.69 -2.86 -2.91
CA ILE A 18 -5.76 -3.40 -3.76
C ILE A 18 -5.32 -4.74 -4.38
N SER A 19 -4.02 -4.87 -4.66
CA SER A 19 -3.47 -6.13 -5.15
C SER A 19 -3.32 -7.20 -4.06
N ALA A 20 -3.51 -6.89 -2.78
CA ALA A 20 -3.42 -7.89 -1.72
C ALA A 20 -4.60 -8.87 -1.81
N GLU A 21 -4.27 -10.17 -1.84
CA GLU A 21 -5.18 -11.28 -2.11
C GLU A 21 -6.40 -11.37 -1.17
N LYS A 22 -6.36 -10.70 -0.02
CA LYS A 22 -7.49 -10.66 0.93
C LYS A 22 -8.65 -9.74 0.49
N TYR A 23 -8.44 -8.79 -0.43
CA TYR A 23 -9.53 -8.03 -1.08
C TYR A 23 -10.26 -8.86 -2.15
N ARG A 24 -9.69 -10.00 -2.55
CA ARG A 24 -10.19 -10.92 -3.59
C ARG A 24 -11.44 -11.70 -3.14
N SER A 25 -11.64 -11.90 -1.83
CA SER A 25 -12.70 -12.81 -1.31
C SER A 25 -14.00 -12.13 -0.90
N SER A 26 -14.08 -10.79 -0.86
CA SER A 26 -15.33 -10.11 -0.52
C SER A 26 -16.21 -10.03 -1.76
N LYS A 27 -17.30 -10.81 -1.75
CA LYS A 27 -18.41 -10.80 -2.70
C LYS A 27 -19.02 -9.40 -2.78
N SER A 28 -18.53 -8.55 -3.67
CA SER A 28 -19.25 -7.35 -4.07
C SER A 28 -18.98 -7.07 -5.54
N THR A 29 -20.06 -7.12 -6.28
CA THR A 29 -20.21 -7.04 -7.72
C THR A 29 -20.06 -5.57 -8.14
N ASP A 30 -18.87 -5.17 -8.59
CA ASP A 30 -18.66 -3.87 -9.21
C ASP A 30 -17.83 -4.03 -10.48
N HIS A 31 -18.26 -3.41 -11.58
CA HIS A 31 -17.60 -3.43 -12.89
C HIS A 31 -16.10 -3.04 -12.83
N PHE A 32 -15.71 -2.19 -11.87
CA PHE A 32 -14.33 -1.80 -11.61
C PHE A 32 -13.46 -2.97 -11.14
N LYS A 33 -14.03 -3.93 -10.40
CA LYS A 33 -13.33 -5.11 -9.89
C LYS A 33 -12.93 -6.04 -11.02
N SER A 34 -13.78 -6.22 -12.02
CA SER A 34 -13.51 -7.07 -13.21
C SER A 34 -12.29 -6.57 -14.01
N LEU A 35 -12.22 -5.25 -14.23
CA LEU A 35 -11.08 -4.64 -14.93
C LEU A 35 -9.79 -4.72 -14.09
N ALA A 36 -9.89 -4.41 -12.79
CA ALA A 36 -8.77 -4.52 -11.86
C ALA A 36 -8.26 -5.97 -11.72
N GLN A 37 -9.12 -6.98 -11.83
CA GLN A 37 -8.73 -8.39 -11.80
C GLN A 37 -7.98 -8.82 -13.06
N LYS A 38 -8.40 -8.32 -14.23
CA LYS A 38 -7.77 -8.65 -15.53
C LYS A 38 -6.38 -8.05 -15.67
N TYR A 39 -6.21 -6.82 -15.20
CA TYR A 39 -4.93 -6.10 -15.26
C TYR A 39 -4.15 -6.11 -13.94
N TYR A 40 -4.56 -6.96 -13.00
CA TYR A 40 -3.94 -7.14 -11.69
C TYR A 40 -2.40 -7.25 -11.70
N PRO A 41 -1.77 -8.13 -12.52
CA PRO A 41 -0.32 -8.23 -12.50
C PRO A 41 0.34 -6.95 -12.99
N LEU A 42 -0.28 -6.23 -13.96
CA LEU A 42 0.19 -4.94 -14.44
C LEU A 42 0.05 -3.86 -13.37
N LEU A 43 -1.06 -3.82 -12.64
CA LEU A 43 -1.27 -2.89 -11.53
C LEU A 43 -0.24 -3.10 -10.42
N ARG A 44 0.10 -4.35 -10.11
CA ARG A 44 1.13 -4.69 -9.14
C ARG A 44 2.52 -4.26 -9.60
N ILE A 45 2.88 -4.52 -10.85
CA ILE A 45 4.15 -4.05 -11.45
C ILE A 45 4.20 -2.52 -11.43
N LEU A 46 3.11 -1.86 -11.82
CA LEU A 46 2.99 -0.40 -11.80
C LEU A 46 3.16 0.15 -10.38
N ALA A 47 2.56 -0.52 -9.38
CA ALA A 47 2.70 -0.14 -7.98
C ALA A 47 4.16 -0.21 -7.50
N PHE A 48 4.88 -1.28 -7.84
CA PHE A 48 6.31 -1.39 -7.56
C PHE A 48 7.13 -0.31 -8.30
N LEU A 49 6.78 0.01 -9.54
CA LEU A 49 7.44 1.09 -10.29
C LEU A 49 7.21 2.46 -9.64
N LEU A 50 5.97 2.81 -9.25
CA LEU A 50 5.69 4.06 -8.54
C LEU A 50 6.42 4.13 -7.20
N PHE A 51 6.44 3.02 -6.47
CA PHE A 51 7.14 2.93 -5.20
C PHE A 51 8.65 3.14 -5.39
N ALA A 52 9.28 2.41 -6.31
CA ALA A 52 10.71 2.56 -6.63
C ALA A 52 11.04 3.96 -7.15
N LEU A 53 10.18 4.55 -7.96
CA LEU A 53 10.35 5.92 -8.47
C LEU A 53 10.31 6.95 -7.33
N SER A 54 9.42 6.76 -6.35
CA SER A 54 9.37 7.63 -5.17
C SER A 54 10.68 7.57 -4.36
N GLY A 55 11.23 6.37 -4.15
CA GLY A 55 12.53 6.18 -3.51
C GLY A 55 13.67 6.78 -4.32
N PHE A 56 13.68 6.59 -5.64
CA PHE A 56 14.69 7.17 -6.52
C PHE A 56 14.72 8.70 -6.47
N ILE A 57 13.55 9.35 -6.47
CA ILE A 57 13.44 10.82 -6.35
C ILE A 57 14.01 11.29 -4.99
N LEU A 58 13.70 10.58 -3.90
CA LEU A 58 14.22 10.88 -2.56
C LEU A 58 15.74 10.72 -2.49
N ILE A 59 16.27 9.63 -3.03
CA ILE A 59 17.71 9.34 -3.08
C ILE A 59 18.45 10.40 -3.91
N LYS A 60 17.92 10.77 -5.07
CA LYS A 60 18.52 11.81 -5.93
C LYS A 60 18.60 13.16 -5.22
N LYS A 61 17.62 13.48 -4.36
CA LYS A 61 17.53 14.79 -3.69
C LYS A 61 18.34 14.87 -2.40
N TYR A 62 18.27 13.85 -1.55
CA TYR A 62 18.85 13.86 -0.20
C TYR A 62 20.08 12.96 -0.06
N GLY A 63 20.51 12.31 -1.14
CA GLY A 63 21.56 11.30 -1.12
C GLY A 63 21.02 9.92 -0.74
N PHE A 64 21.85 8.90 -0.96
CA PHE A 64 21.45 7.50 -0.79
C PHE A 64 20.92 7.19 0.60
N SER A 65 21.68 7.48 1.66
CA SER A 65 21.28 7.15 3.03
C SER A 65 20.01 7.87 3.47
N ILE A 66 19.96 9.20 3.35
CA ILE A 66 18.82 9.99 3.85
C ILE A 66 17.58 9.74 3.01
N GLY A 67 17.73 9.63 1.68
CA GLY A 67 16.63 9.33 0.77
C GLY A 67 16.03 7.95 1.01
N PHE A 68 16.88 6.93 1.18
CA PHE A 68 16.44 5.55 1.46
C PHE A 68 15.74 5.43 2.81
N VAL A 69 16.31 6.02 3.87
CA VAL A 69 15.70 5.99 5.21
C VAL A 69 14.37 6.75 5.22
N SER A 70 14.31 7.93 4.60
CA SER A 70 13.07 8.72 4.49
C SER A 70 11.98 7.96 3.72
N TRP A 71 12.35 7.27 2.65
CA TRP A 71 11.43 6.45 1.86
C TRP A 71 10.74 5.37 2.71
N TRP A 72 11.51 4.66 3.54
CA TRP A 72 10.98 3.65 4.45
C TRP A 72 10.15 4.24 5.59
N ILE A 73 10.51 5.41 6.11
CA ILE A 73 9.74 6.13 7.14
C ILE A 73 8.33 6.45 6.64
N PHE A 74 8.14 6.74 5.35
CA PHE A 74 6.81 6.95 4.78
C PHE A 74 6.10 5.63 4.41
N ALA A 75 6.84 4.64 3.91
CA ALA A 75 6.27 3.37 3.46
C ALA A 75 5.71 2.51 4.61
N THR A 76 6.40 2.47 5.75
CA THR A 76 6.08 1.60 6.88
C THR A 76 4.75 1.91 7.57
N PRO A 77 4.43 3.15 8.01
CA PRO A 77 3.14 3.44 8.62
C PRO A 77 1.98 3.22 7.65
N LEU A 78 2.21 3.48 6.36
CA LEU A 78 1.24 3.16 5.31
C LEU A 78 0.98 1.67 5.23
N THR A 79 2.02 0.86 5.08
CA THR A 79 1.91 -0.61 5.06
C THR A 79 1.16 -1.11 6.30
N PHE A 80 1.48 -0.56 7.47
CA PHE A 80 0.85 -0.94 8.72
C PHE A 80 -0.65 -0.59 8.75
N LEU A 81 -1.03 0.63 8.35
CA LEU A 81 -2.43 1.06 8.28
C LEU A 81 -3.23 0.21 7.29
N LEU A 82 -2.63 -0.13 6.16
CA LEU A 82 -3.17 -1.07 5.18
C LEU A 82 -3.38 -2.46 5.80
N ILE A 83 -2.40 -2.99 6.54
CA ILE A 83 -2.53 -4.27 7.23
C ILE A 83 -3.66 -4.26 8.26
N LEU A 84 -3.79 -3.17 9.05
CA LEU A 84 -4.88 -2.99 10.02
C LEU A 84 -6.25 -2.90 9.33
N TRP A 85 -6.32 -2.30 8.15
CA TRP A 85 -7.55 -2.26 7.35
C TRP A 85 -7.97 -3.68 6.90
N LEU A 86 -6.99 -4.51 6.57
CA LEU A 86 -7.18 -5.87 6.08
C LEU A 86 -7.46 -6.90 7.19
N ASN A 87 -6.89 -6.65 8.36
CA ASN A 87 -7.10 -7.39 9.58
C ASN A 87 -7.69 -6.41 10.58
N PRO A 88 -9.01 -6.13 10.54
CA PRO A 88 -9.63 -5.41 11.63
C PRO A 88 -9.22 -6.14 12.89
N LEU A 89 -8.53 -5.43 13.79
CA LEU A 89 -8.05 -5.98 15.05
C LEU A 89 -9.27 -6.65 15.68
N ARG A 90 -9.33 -7.99 15.65
CA ARG A 90 -10.38 -8.71 16.34
C ARG A 90 -10.22 -8.28 17.78
N ALA A 91 -11.12 -7.42 18.26
CA ALA A 91 -11.28 -7.22 19.68
C ALA A 91 -11.43 -8.64 20.23
N LEU A 92 -10.43 -9.07 21.00
CA LEU A 92 -10.50 -10.33 21.72
C LEU A 92 -11.78 -10.18 22.52
N LYS A 93 -12.85 -10.86 22.08
CA LYS A 93 -14.12 -10.88 22.80
C LYS A 93 -13.73 -11.49 24.14
N SER A 94 -13.58 -10.65 25.16
CA SER A 94 -13.36 -11.11 26.51
C SER A 94 -14.48 -12.09 26.77
N SER A 95 -14.07 -13.30 27.13
CA SER A 95 -14.94 -14.38 27.55
C SER A 95 -15.73 -13.90 28.77
N SER A 96 -16.85 -13.21 28.55
CA SER A 96 -17.90 -13.05 29.54
C SER A 96 -18.63 -14.38 29.63
N LYS A 97 -18.01 -15.34 30.32
CA LYS A 97 -18.75 -16.34 31.07
C LYS A 97 -19.09 -15.67 32.40
N SER A 98 -20.31 -15.16 32.50
CA SER A 98 -21.03 -14.95 33.75
C SER A 98 -22.24 -15.87 33.74
#